data_AF-A0A2N2J9F4-F1
#
_entry.id   AF-A0A2N2J9F4-F1
#
_cell.length_a   1.000
_cell.length_b   1.000
_cell.length_c   1.000
_cell.angle_alpha   90.00
_cell.angle_beta   90.00
_cell.angle_gamma   90.00
#
_symmetry.space_group_name_H-M   'P 1'
#
loop_
_entity.id
_entity.type
_entity.pdbx_description
1 polymer ?
#
loop_
_entity_poly.entity_id
_entity_poly.type
_entity_poly.pdbx_seq_one_letter_code
_entity_poly.pdbx_strand_id
1 'polypeptide(L)'
;MLDATATLGHLATVYPAATAVFLHHGLDFSCGGGQTLRDACWIARLDPAAVLASIAAPGAAPADDALRWDRRPMPELIEHILARYHEPLHRDFGAIVAVAHEVERVHRGARACPRGLAEHLEQVHVDLKLHLAKEEQMLFPMLLAGDRGHDVHMPVRVMVDEHDDHDASLRRIRELTSDFALQADAGGTWRGLYAALEQVEVDLIDHIHLENNVLFPRALEG
;
A
#
# COMPACT_ATOMS: atom_id res chain seq x y z
N MET A 1 6.45 11.49 20.46
CA MET A 1 7.74 10.86 20.85
C MET A 1 7.72 9.46 20.29
N LEU A 2 8.85 8.92 19.85
CA LEU A 2 8.92 7.56 19.32
C LEU A 2 8.68 6.59 20.49
N ASP A 3 7.55 5.90 20.48
CA ASP A 3 7.05 5.13 21.62
C ASP A 3 6.20 3.94 21.14
N ALA A 4 6.26 2.82 21.85
CA ALA A 4 5.54 1.61 21.49
C ALA A 4 4.03 1.69 21.77
N THR A 5 3.55 2.68 22.55
CA THR A 5 2.11 2.94 22.70
C THR A 5 1.52 3.83 21.61
N ALA A 6 2.36 4.43 20.76
CA ALA A 6 1.89 5.13 19.58
C ALA A 6 1.34 4.13 18.56
N THR A 7 0.36 4.58 17.75
CA THR A 7 -0.21 3.76 16.70
C THR A 7 0.74 3.64 15.50
N LEU A 8 0.63 2.55 14.75
CA LEU A 8 1.44 2.31 13.56
C LEU A 8 1.28 3.45 12.54
N GLY A 9 0.04 3.89 12.29
CA GLY A 9 -0.25 5.01 11.39
C GLY A 9 0.41 6.30 11.87
N HIS A 10 0.34 6.63 13.16
CA HIS A 10 1.01 7.81 13.70
C HIS A 10 2.54 7.74 13.51
N LEU A 11 3.13 6.57 13.77
CA LEU A 11 4.57 6.37 13.62
C LEU A 11 5.01 6.49 12.15
N ALA A 12 4.28 5.88 11.22
CA ALA A 12 4.51 5.98 9.78
C ALA A 12 4.40 7.42 9.28
N THR A 13 3.40 8.18 9.75
CA THR A 13 3.22 9.59 9.39
C THR A 13 4.30 10.51 9.97
N VAL A 14 4.72 10.30 11.22
CA VAL A 14 5.65 11.20 11.92
C VAL A 14 7.11 10.89 11.60
N TYR A 15 7.42 9.62 11.34
CA TYR A 15 8.75 9.11 11.05
C TYR A 15 8.69 8.35 9.71
N PRO A 16 8.98 9.00 8.57
CA PRO A 16 8.86 8.36 7.26
C PRO A 16 9.67 7.06 7.12
N ALA A 17 10.82 6.95 7.81
CA ALA A 17 11.59 5.70 7.91
C ALA A 17 10.79 4.49 8.44
N ALA A 18 9.69 4.73 9.16
CA ALA A 18 8.89 3.67 9.76
C ALA A 18 8.11 2.85 8.74
N THR A 19 7.71 3.39 7.59
CA THR A 19 7.00 2.62 6.55
C THR A 19 7.85 1.46 6.06
N ALA A 20 9.10 1.73 5.67
CA ALA A 20 10.06 0.71 5.25
C ALA A 20 10.34 -0.34 6.34
N VAL A 21 10.46 0.09 7.59
CA VAL A 21 10.66 -0.82 8.73
C VAL A 21 9.43 -1.70 8.96
N PHE A 22 8.22 -1.14 8.87
CA PHE A 22 6.98 -1.87 9.04
C PHE A 22 6.74 -2.85 7.90
N LEU A 23 6.97 -2.46 6.65
CA LEU A 23 6.94 -3.34 5.48
C LEU A 23 7.89 -4.52 5.66
N HIS A 24 9.13 -4.28 6.08
CA HIS A 24 10.11 -5.33 6.33
C HIS A 24 9.63 -6.36 7.38
N HIS A 25 8.90 -5.90 8.39
CA HIS A 25 8.39 -6.73 9.47
C HIS A 25 6.96 -7.26 9.23
N GLY A 26 6.32 -6.91 8.11
CA GLY A 26 4.93 -7.27 7.82
C GLY A 26 3.93 -6.66 8.81
N LEU A 27 4.22 -5.46 9.33
CA LEU A 27 3.31 -4.73 10.21
C LEU A 27 2.35 -3.86 9.38
N ASP A 28 1.05 -4.02 9.62
CA ASP A 28 -0.01 -3.32 8.88
C ASP A 28 -0.24 -1.90 9.41
N PHE A 29 0.46 -0.93 8.82
CA PHE A 29 0.37 0.50 9.18
C PHE A 29 -0.56 1.30 8.26
N SER A 30 -1.08 0.70 7.18
CA SER A 30 -1.93 1.35 6.19
C SER A 30 -3.40 1.23 6.57
N CYS A 31 -3.96 0.01 6.60
CA CYS A 31 -5.34 -0.27 7.03
C CYS A 31 -5.41 -0.47 8.55
N GLY A 32 -4.46 -1.22 9.12
CA GLY A 32 -4.30 -1.48 10.56
C GLY A 32 -3.68 -0.33 11.35
N GLY A 33 -3.55 0.86 10.76
CA GLY A 33 -2.82 2.01 11.31
C GLY A 33 -3.28 2.48 12.70
N GLY A 34 -4.50 2.14 13.13
CA GLY A 34 -5.02 2.42 14.48
C GLY A 34 -4.45 1.53 15.59
N GLN A 35 -3.79 0.41 15.27
CA GLN A 35 -3.18 -0.48 16.25
C GLN A 35 -1.90 0.13 16.83
N THR A 36 -1.64 -0.08 18.13
CA THR A 36 -0.37 0.34 18.75
C THR A 36 0.79 -0.52 18.26
N LEU A 37 1.99 0.05 18.16
CA LEU A 37 3.18 -0.72 17.80
C LEU A 37 3.39 -1.92 18.74
N ARG A 38 3.13 -1.75 20.04
CA ARG A 38 3.24 -2.82 21.03
C ARG A 38 2.32 -3.99 20.69
N ASP A 39 1.06 -3.72 20.39
CA ASP A 39 0.07 -4.77 20.09
C ASP A 39 0.39 -5.46 18.77
N ALA A 40 0.78 -4.69 17.75
CA ALA A 40 1.20 -5.21 16.45
C ALA A 40 2.42 -6.13 16.57
N CYS A 41 3.45 -5.68 17.29
CA CYS A 41 4.64 -6.48 17.56
C CYS A 41 4.32 -7.74 18.37
N TRP A 42 3.40 -7.66 19.33
CA TRP A 42 2.97 -8.82 20.11
C TRP A 42 2.35 -9.90 19.21
N ILE A 43 1.46 -9.52 18.30
CA ILE A 43 0.85 -10.43 17.32
C ILE A 43 1.91 -11.03 16.38
N ALA A 44 2.81 -10.19 15.87
CA ALA A 44 3.90 -10.58 14.97
C ALA A 44 5.06 -11.31 15.67
N ARG A 45 5.03 -11.45 17.00
CA ARG A 45 6.11 -12.02 17.83
C ARG A 45 7.46 -11.31 17.66
N LEU A 46 7.41 -9.99 17.55
CA LEU A 46 8.55 -9.09 17.44
C LEU A 46 8.82 -8.38 18.78
N ASP A 47 10.06 -7.92 18.98
CA ASP A 47 10.39 -7.02 20.08
C ASP A 47 10.11 -5.56 19.67
N PRO A 48 9.15 -4.86 20.32
CA PRO A 48 8.86 -3.46 20.01
C PRO A 48 10.08 -2.55 20.15
N ALA A 49 10.99 -2.84 21.10
CA ALA A 49 12.17 -2.00 21.30
C ALA A 49 13.15 -2.11 20.12
N ALA A 50 13.31 -3.32 19.56
CA ALA A 50 14.13 -3.53 18.36
C ALA A 50 13.54 -2.82 17.14
N VAL A 51 12.22 -2.89 16.94
CA VAL A 51 11.55 -2.18 15.84
C VAL A 51 11.73 -0.67 15.97
N LEU A 52 11.54 -0.11 17.16
CA LEU A 52 11.78 1.31 17.41
C LEU A 52 13.23 1.74 17.15
N ALA A 53 14.19 0.89 17.53
CA ALA A 53 15.60 1.15 17.25
C ALA A 53 15.89 1.20 15.74
N SER A 54 15.26 0.31 14.95
CA SER A 54 15.36 0.32 13.48
C SER A 54 14.78 1.61 12.88
N ILE A 55 13.64 2.10 13.37
CA ILE A 55 13.04 3.37 12.92
C ILE A 55 13.96 4.56 13.22
N ALA A 56 14.61 4.55 14.38
CA ALA A 56 15.51 5.63 14.82
C ALA A 56 16.90 5.59 14.16
N ALA A 57 17.22 4.55 13.38
CA ALA A 57 18.55 4.37 12.82
C ALA A 57 18.88 5.43 11.76
N PRO A 58 20.10 6.00 11.74
CA PRO A 58 20.53 6.94 10.72
C PRO A 58 20.47 6.31 9.32
N GLY A 59 19.85 7.00 8.36
CA GLY A 59 19.74 6.53 6.97
C GLY A 59 18.58 5.54 6.73
N ALA A 60 17.67 5.37 7.70
CA ALA A 60 16.51 4.50 7.55
C ALA A 60 15.42 5.05 6.59
N ALA A 61 15.47 6.34 6.22
CA ALA A 61 14.56 6.93 5.24
C ALA A 61 15.25 7.09 3.87
N PRO A 62 14.60 6.68 2.76
CA PRO A 62 14.96 7.14 1.42
C PRO A 62 14.96 8.67 1.33
N ALA A 63 15.82 9.26 0.50
CA ALA A 63 15.98 10.71 0.41
C ALA A 63 14.71 11.46 -0.04
N ASP A 64 13.81 10.79 -0.77
CA ASP A 64 12.52 11.33 -1.23
C ASP A 64 11.41 11.27 -0.17
N ASP A 65 11.57 10.44 0.88
CA ASP A 65 10.60 10.26 1.98
C ASP A 65 10.78 11.26 3.12
N ALA A 66 11.66 12.26 2.98
CA ALA A 66 11.90 13.25 4.03
C ALA A 66 10.71 14.21 4.28
N LEU A 67 9.62 14.08 3.53
CA LEU A 67 8.49 15.00 3.54
C LEU A 67 7.43 14.60 4.55
N ARG A 68 7.16 15.50 5.49
CA ARG A 68 6.06 15.41 6.46
C ARG A 68 4.74 15.78 5.79
N TRP A 69 4.10 14.81 5.14
CA TRP A 69 2.83 14.97 4.42
C TRP A 69 1.68 15.47 5.32
N ASP A 70 1.70 15.14 6.61
CA ASP A 70 0.78 15.68 7.62
C ASP A 70 0.88 17.20 7.78
N ARG A 71 2.00 17.80 7.35
CA ARG A 71 2.25 19.25 7.41
C ARG A 71 2.09 19.93 6.05
N ARG A 72 1.87 19.19 4.97
CA ARG A 72 1.69 19.77 3.63
C ARG A 72 0.23 20.15 3.41
N PRO A 73 -0.05 21.20 2.61
CA PRO A 73 -1.40 21.51 2.17
C PRO A 73 -2.08 20.29 1.53
N MET A 74 -3.38 20.13 1.79
CA MET A 74 -4.16 19.00 1.25
C MET A 74 -4.11 18.92 -0.29
N PRO A 75 -4.19 20.03 -1.06
CA PRO A 75 -4.05 19.97 -2.51
C PRO A 75 -2.73 19.37 -2.99
N GLU A 76 -1.62 19.66 -2.30
CA GLU A 76 -0.30 19.10 -2.65
C GLU A 76 -0.23 17.61 -2.33
N LEU A 77 -0.86 17.16 -1.24
CA LEU A 77 -0.95 15.74 -0.91
C LEU A 77 -1.77 14.98 -1.96
N ILE A 78 -2.92 15.52 -2.38
CA ILE A 78 -3.74 14.94 -3.45
C ILE A 78 -2.95 14.88 -4.76
N GLU A 79 -2.28 15.96 -5.16
CA GLU A 79 -1.43 15.97 -6.36
C GLU A 79 -0.32 14.92 -6.29
N HIS A 80 0.32 14.78 -5.13
CA HIS A 80 1.31 13.74 -4.91
C HIS A 80 0.72 12.33 -5.04
N ILE A 81 -0.43 12.06 -4.43
CA ILE A 81 -1.10 10.76 -4.51
C ILE A 81 -1.39 10.38 -5.97
N LEU A 82 -1.96 11.33 -6.72
CA LEU A 82 -2.28 11.16 -8.13
C LEU A 82 -1.02 10.85 -8.97
N ALA A 83 0.03 11.64 -8.82
CA ALA A 83 1.24 11.52 -9.65
C ALA A 83 2.12 10.31 -9.25
N ARG A 84 2.28 10.05 -7.95
CA ARG A 84 3.20 9.03 -7.44
C ARG A 84 2.59 7.63 -7.47
N TYR A 85 1.28 7.49 -7.27
CA TYR A 85 0.63 6.19 -7.10
C TYR A 85 -0.42 5.90 -8.18
N HIS A 86 -1.37 6.81 -8.43
CA HIS A 86 -2.46 6.53 -9.38
C HIS A 86 -1.96 6.44 -10.82
N GLU A 87 -1.14 7.39 -11.27
CA GLU A 87 -0.65 7.42 -12.65
C GLU A 87 0.14 6.14 -13.03
N PRO A 88 1.09 5.64 -12.22
CA PRO A 88 1.72 4.35 -12.47
C PRO A 88 0.75 3.17 -12.50
N LEU A 89 -0.24 3.11 -11.59
CA LEU A 89 -1.24 2.04 -11.58
C LEU A 89 -2.08 2.04 -12.88
N HIS A 90 -2.53 3.20 -13.33
CA HIS A 90 -3.24 3.34 -14.61
C HIS A 90 -2.38 2.92 -15.81
N ARG A 91 -1.09 3.30 -15.80
CA ARG A 91 -0.17 3.09 -16.91
C ARG A 91 0.31 1.64 -17.02
N ASP A 92 0.69 1.03 -15.89
CA ASP A 92 1.54 -0.16 -15.88
C ASP A 92 0.77 -1.44 -15.51
N PHE A 93 -0.30 -1.37 -14.70
CA PHE A 93 -0.93 -2.57 -14.12
C PHE A 93 -1.50 -3.53 -15.18
N GLY A 94 -2.07 -3.00 -16.27
CA GLY A 94 -2.54 -3.83 -17.38
C GLY A 94 -1.42 -4.65 -18.06
N ALA A 95 -0.20 -4.12 -18.12
CA ALA A 95 0.96 -4.85 -18.63
C ALA A 95 1.40 -5.95 -17.66
N ILE A 96 1.32 -5.72 -16.36
CA ILE A 96 1.59 -6.72 -15.32
C ILE A 96 0.64 -7.92 -15.48
N VAL A 97 -0.67 -7.66 -15.68
CA VAL A 97 -1.67 -8.70 -15.95
C VAL A 97 -1.30 -9.53 -17.18
N ALA A 98 -0.92 -8.89 -18.28
CA ALA A 98 -0.51 -9.58 -19.51
C ALA A 98 0.74 -10.46 -19.30
N VAL A 99 1.70 -9.99 -18.52
CA VAL A 99 2.90 -10.78 -18.17
C VAL A 99 2.54 -11.98 -17.28
N ALA A 100 1.61 -11.83 -16.34
CA ALA A 100 1.13 -12.94 -15.50
C ALA A 100 0.52 -14.07 -16.33
N HIS A 101 -0.33 -13.72 -17.32
CA HIS A 101 -0.86 -14.70 -18.29
C HIS A 101 0.26 -15.44 -19.02
N GLU A 102 1.29 -14.73 -19.47
CA GLU A 102 2.39 -15.34 -20.19
C GLU A 102 3.19 -16.30 -19.30
N VAL A 103 3.48 -15.90 -18.05
CA VAL A 103 4.17 -16.75 -17.08
C VAL A 103 3.37 -18.03 -16.82
N GLU A 104 2.07 -17.93 -16.54
CA GLU A 104 1.22 -19.11 -16.33
C GLU A 104 1.15 -20.02 -17.55
N ARG A 105 1.01 -19.43 -18.75
CA ARG A 105 0.91 -20.17 -20.01
C ARG A 105 2.18 -20.96 -20.31
N VAL A 106 3.35 -20.31 -20.21
CA VAL A 106 4.66 -20.92 -20.49
C VAL A 106 5.01 -21.96 -19.44
N HIS A 107 4.72 -21.69 -18.18
CA HIS A 107 5.14 -22.54 -17.05
C HIS A 107 4.04 -23.46 -16.53
N ARG A 108 2.91 -23.64 -17.24
CA ARG A 108 1.77 -24.47 -16.81
C ARG A 108 2.13 -25.86 -16.28
N GLY A 109 3.20 -26.47 -16.80
CA GLY A 109 3.68 -27.80 -16.39
C GLY A 109 4.55 -27.81 -15.12
N ALA A 110 5.06 -26.66 -14.69
CA ALA A 110 5.91 -26.53 -13.52
C ALA A 110 5.09 -26.59 -12.23
N ARG A 111 5.64 -27.25 -11.20
CA ARG A 111 5.02 -27.31 -9.86
C ARG A 111 4.93 -25.93 -9.20
N ALA A 112 5.91 -25.07 -9.45
CA ALA A 112 5.99 -23.73 -8.87
C ALA A 112 5.19 -22.67 -9.66
N CYS A 113 4.49 -23.06 -10.73
CA CYS A 113 3.68 -22.13 -11.53
C CYS A 113 2.65 -21.43 -10.61
N PRO A 114 2.53 -20.09 -10.64
CA PRO A 114 1.61 -19.35 -9.79
C PRO A 114 0.20 -19.40 -10.37
N ARG A 115 -0.41 -20.58 -10.33
CA ARG A 115 -1.67 -20.86 -11.02
C ARG A 115 -2.81 -20.01 -10.46
N GLY A 116 -3.52 -19.30 -11.34
CA GLY A 116 -4.62 -18.40 -10.97
C GLY A 116 -4.18 -16.99 -10.56
N LEU A 117 -2.89 -16.66 -10.68
CA LEU A 117 -2.39 -15.31 -10.45
C LEU A 117 -2.94 -14.34 -11.50
N ALA A 118 -2.97 -14.72 -12.77
CA ALA A 118 -3.44 -13.87 -13.85
C ALA A 118 -4.93 -13.52 -13.70
N GLU A 119 -5.78 -14.50 -13.42
CA GLU A 119 -7.21 -14.30 -13.15
C GLU A 119 -7.44 -13.39 -11.93
N HIS A 120 -6.68 -13.60 -10.85
CA HIS A 120 -6.76 -12.74 -9.67
C HIS A 120 -6.33 -11.30 -10.00
N LEU A 121 -5.25 -11.10 -10.75
CA LEU A 121 -4.78 -9.77 -11.14
C LEU A 121 -5.75 -9.06 -12.10
N GLU A 122 -6.49 -9.79 -12.94
CA GLU A 122 -7.57 -9.20 -13.74
C GLU A 122 -8.65 -8.57 -12.86
N GLN A 123 -9.07 -9.29 -11.81
CA GLN A 123 -10.05 -8.79 -10.86
C GLN A 123 -9.50 -7.57 -10.10
N VAL A 124 -8.27 -7.66 -9.57
CA VAL A 124 -7.61 -6.53 -8.90
C VAL A 124 -7.50 -5.30 -9.82
N HIS A 125 -7.22 -5.50 -11.11
CA HIS A 125 -7.13 -4.39 -12.06
C HIS A 125 -8.49 -3.68 -12.25
N VAL A 126 -9.59 -4.45 -12.30
CA VAL A 126 -10.94 -3.89 -12.39
C VAL A 126 -11.27 -3.11 -11.12
N ASP A 127 -11.01 -3.69 -9.96
CA ASP A 127 -11.35 -3.10 -8.67
C ASP A 127 -10.55 -1.83 -8.42
N LEU A 128 -9.22 -1.85 -8.64
CA LEU A 128 -8.38 -0.65 -8.56
C LEU A 128 -8.89 0.45 -9.50
N LYS A 129 -9.20 0.13 -10.76
CA LYS A 129 -9.70 1.16 -11.70
C LYS A 129 -11.00 1.81 -11.23
N LEU A 130 -11.92 1.03 -10.66
CA LEU A 130 -13.17 1.56 -10.13
C LEU A 130 -12.94 2.39 -8.86
N HIS A 131 -12.05 1.94 -7.99
CA HIS A 131 -11.65 2.64 -6.78
C HIS A 131 -11.02 4.00 -7.10
N LEU A 132 -9.93 4.01 -7.87
CA LEU A 132 -9.21 5.24 -8.25
C LEU A 132 -10.13 6.24 -8.96
N ALA A 133 -11.08 5.75 -9.78
CA ALA A 133 -12.06 6.63 -10.44
C ALA A 133 -13.00 7.33 -9.45
N LYS A 134 -13.42 6.68 -8.36
CA LYS A 134 -14.23 7.33 -7.31
C LYS A 134 -13.44 8.42 -6.61
N GLU A 135 -12.16 8.18 -6.37
CA GLU A 135 -11.30 9.18 -5.75
C GLU A 135 -11.07 10.37 -6.68
N GLU A 136 -10.59 10.11 -7.89
CA GLU A 136 -10.22 11.11 -8.89
C GLU A 136 -11.40 11.97 -9.37
N GLN A 137 -12.57 11.36 -9.54
CA GLN A 137 -13.73 12.03 -10.15
C GLN A 137 -14.73 12.56 -9.13
N MET A 138 -14.71 12.05 -7.89
CA MET A 138 -15.67 12.43 -6.85
C MET A 138 -14.98 12.94 -5.59
N LEU A 139 -14.29 12.08 -4.84
CA LEU A 139 -13.81 12.42 -3.51
C LEU A 139 -12.76 13.53 -3.54
N PHE A 140 -11.70 13.42 -4.33
CA PHE A 140 -10.66 14.44 -4.39
C PHE A 140 -11.19 15.80 -4.89
N PRO A 141 -12.03 15.87 -5.95
CA PRO A 141 -12.70 17.13 -6.32
C PRO A 141 -13.52 17.75 -5.19
N MET A 142 -14.30 16.97 -4.44
CA MET A 142 -15.03 17.45 -3.25
C MET A 142 -14.06 18.03 -2.21
N LEU A 143 -12.97 17.31 -1.93
CA LEU A 143 -11.97 17.77 -0.97
C LEU A 143 -11.27 19.07 -1.41
N LEU A 144 -11.04 19.24 -2.71
CA LEU A 144 -10.45 20.46 -3.29
C LEU A 144 -11.44 21.63 -3.32
N ALA A 145 -12.74 21.35 -3.46
CA ALA A 145 -13.82 22.34 -3.35
C ALA A 145 -14.04 22.85 -1.91
N GLY A 146 -13.49 22.13 -0.92
CA GLY A 146 -13.55 22.50 0.49
C GLY A 146 -14.56 21.69 1.30
N ASP A 147 -15.16 20.64 0.73
CA ASP A 147 -16.06 19.75 1.46
C ASP A 147 -15.29 19.00 2.56
N ARG A 148 -15.87 18.94 3.76
CA ARG A 148 -15.23 18.37 4.97
C ARG A 148 -16.25 17.74 5.90
N GLY A 149 -15.76 16.97 6.87
CA GLY A 149 -16.57 16.40 7.95
C GLY A 149 -17.72 15.54 7.41
N HIS A 150 -18.96 15.94 7.73
CA HIS A 150 -20.16 15.20 7.34
C HIS A 150 -20.29 15.00 5.82
N ASP A 151 -19.90 15.98 5.01
CA ASP A 151 -20.12 15.95 3.55
C ASP A 151 -19.29 14.87 2.85
N VAL A 152 -18.14 14.51 3.42
CA VAL A 152 -17.22 13.49 2.89
C VAL A 152 -17.20 12.20 3.71
N HIS A 153 -17.94 12.14 4.83
CA HIS A 153 -17.91 10.98 5.74
C HIS A 153 -18.27 9.66 5.05
N MET A 154 -19.36 9.63 4.28
CA MET A 154 -19.78 8.41 3.60
C MET A 154 -18.84 8.01 2.45
N PRO A 155 -18.43 8.92 1.55
CA PRO A 155 -17.40 8.62 0.55
C PRO A 155 -16.10 8.07 1.16
N VAL A 156 -15.56 8.72 2.19
CA VAL A 156 -14.34 8.28 2.88
C VAL A 156 -14.50 6.88 3.45
N ARG A 157 -15.64 6.59 4.09
CA ARG A 157 -15.90 5.25 4.63
C ARG A 157 -15.87 4.17 3.55
N VAL A 158 -16.47 4.43 2.38
CA VAL A 158 -16.44 3.48 1.26
C VAL A 158 -15.02 3.25 0.77
N MET A 159 -14.18 4.30 0.72
CA MET A 159 -12.77 4.13 0.29
C MET A 159 -11.98 3.29 1.29
N VAL A 160 -12.16 3.53 2.60
CA VAL A 160 -11.54 2.72 3.66
C VAL A 160 -11.98 1.25 3.59
N ASP A 161 -13.27 0.98 3.38
CA ASP A 161 -13.76 -0.40 3.23
C ASP A 161 -13.13 -1.07 1.98
N GLU A 162 -12.96 -0.33 0.87
CA GLU A 162 -12.30 -0.85 -0.35
C GLU A 162 -10.78 -1.05 -0.17
N HIS A 163 -10.13 -0.26 0.69
CA HIS A 163 -8.72 -0.46 1.04
C HIS A 163 -8.48 -1.80 1.74
N ASP A 164 -9.40 -2.23 2.62
CA ASP A 164 -9.33 -3.56 3.25
C ASP A 164 -9.43 -4.69 2.21
N ASP A 165 -10.25 -4.52 1.18
CA ASP A 165 -10.37 -5.47 0.06
C ASP A 165 -9.10 -5.51 -0.80
N HIS A 166 -8.45 -4.36 -1.02
CA HIS A 166 -7.17 -4.27 -1.72
C HIS A 166 -6.03 -4.92 -0.93
N ASP A 167 -5.97 -4.72 0.38
CA ASP A 167 -5.03 -5.39 1.28
C ASP A 167 -5.24 -6.92 1.30
N ALA A 168 -6.50 -7.39 1.32
CA ALA A 168 -6.79 -8.81 1.14
C ALA A 168 -6.33 -9.36 -0.23
N SER A 169 -6.45 -8.55 -1.28
CA SER A 169 -5.98 -8.91 -2.61
C SER A 169 -4.45 -9.03 -2.70
N LEU A 170 -3.70 -8.16 -2.01
CA LEU A 170 -2.24 -8.23 -1.92
C LEU A 170 -1.79 -9.50 -1.19
N ARG A 171 -2.41 -9.84 -0.05
CA ARG A 171 -2.16 -11.12 0.63
C ARG A 171 -2.39 -12.31 -0.28
N ARG A 172 -3.45 -12.30 -1.09
CA ARG A 172 -3.73 -13.38 -2.04
C ARG A 172 -2.66 -13.48 -3.13
N ILE A 173 -2.12 -12.37 -3.60
CA ILE A 173 -0.98 -12.35 -4.54
C ILE A 173 0.24 -13.03 -3.88
N ARG A 174 0.57 -12.71 -2.63
CA ARG A 174 1.66 -13.39 -1.89
C ARG A 174 1.44 -14.89 -1.78
N GLU A 175 0.23 -15.34 -1.43
CA GLU A 175 -0.08 -16.77 -1.37
C GLU A 175 0.13 -17.48 -2.72
N LEU A 176 -0.39 -16.91 -3.80
CA LEU A 176 -0.29 -17.46 -5.16
C LEU A 176 1.15 -17.51 -5.68
N THR A 177 1.98 -16.59 -5.20
CA THR A 177 3.40 -16.47 -5.57
C THR A 177 4.34 -17.15 -4.57
N SER A 178 3.80 -17.76 -3.50
CA SER A 178 4.57 -18.29 -2.39
C SER A 178 5.54 -17.27 -1.80
N ASP A 179 5.03 -16.10 -1.41
CA ASP A 179 5.81 -14.95 -0.95
C ASP A 179 6.88 -14.52 -1.97
N PHE A 180 6.48 -14.44 -3.25
CA PHE A 180 7.37 -14.12 -4.36
C PHE A 180 8.61 -15.04 -4.45
N ALA A 181 8.52 -16.28 -3.95
CA ALA A 181 9.63 -17.23 -3.98
C ALA A 181 9.90 -17.72 -5.41
N LEU A 182 10.99 -17.21 -5.99
CA LEU A 182 11.47 -17.64 -7.30
C LEU A 182 12.24 -18.96 -7.23
N GLN A 183 12.04 -19.83 -8.22
CA GLN A 183 12.89 -21.00 -8.43
C GLN A 183 14.24 -20.58 -9.03
N ALA A 184 15.30 -21.35 -8.76
CA ALA A 184 16.67 -21.01 -9.20
C ALA A 184 16.79 -20.80 -10.72
N ASP A 185 15.98 -21.50 -11.50
CA ASP A 185 15.93 -21.47 -12.97
C ASP A 185 14.82 -20.56 -13.53
N ALA A 186 14.15 -19.75 -12.70
CA ALA A 186 13.12 -18.82 -13.17
C ALA A 186 13.69 -17.87 -14.23
N GLY A 187 13.03 -17.81 -15.39
CA GLY A 187 13.42 -16.95 -16.51
C GLY A 187 13.16 -15.46 -16.22
N GLY A 188 13.75 -14.58 -17.05
CA GLY A 188 13.70 -13.13 -16.85
C GLY A 188 12.28 -12.55 -16.75
N THR A 189 11.34 -13.05 -17.54
CA THR A 189 9.93 -12.62 -17.53
C THR A 189 9.26 -12.87 -16.17
N TRP A 190 9.48 -14.03 -15.57
CA TRP A 190 8.91 -14.37 -14.27
C TRP A 190 9.55 -13.53 -13.16
N ARG A 191 10.89 -13.39 -13.18
CA ARG A 191 11.57 -12.51 -12.20
C ARG A 191 11.07 -11.07 -12.28
N GLY A 192 10.91 -10.55 -13.51
CA GLY A 192 10.37 -9.22 -13.75
C GLY A 192 8.93 -9.06 -13.25
N LEU A 193 8.08 -10.08 -13.43
CA LEU A 193 6.71 -10.06 -12.89
C LEU A 193 6.71 -9.93 -11.37
N TYR A 194 7.50 -10.74 -10.67
CA TYR A 194 7.50 -10.71 -9.20
C TYR A 194 8.06 -9.40 -8.67
N ALA A 195 9.15 -8.91 -9.26
CA ALA A 195 9.68 -7.59 -8.89
C ALA A 195 8.66 -6.46 -9.12
N ALA A 196 7.89 -6.51 -10.22
CA ALA A 196 6.84 -5.53 -10.47
C ALA A 196 5.68 -5.64 -9.47
N LEU A 197 5.29 -6.86 -9.08
CA LEU A 197 4.24 -7.08 -8.07
C LEU A 197 4.69 -6.64 -6.68
N GLU A 198 5.94 -6.90 -6.30
CA GLU A 198 6.52 -6.40 -5.04
C GLU A 198 6.54 -4.86 -5.02
N GLN A 199 6.89 -4.21 -6.13
CA GLN A 199 6.85 -2.75 -6.21
C GLN A 199 5.41 -2.21 -6.10
N VAL A 200 4.45 -2.84 -6.77
CA VAL A 200 3.03 -2.47 -6.67
C VAL A 200 2.52 -2.63 -5.24
N GLU A 201 2.90 -3.71 -4.56
CA GLU A 201 2.50 -3.94 -3.16
C GLU A 201 3.04 -2.85 -2.24
N VAL A 202 4.32 -2.53 -2.32
CA VAL A 202 4.94 -1.45 -1.54
C VAL A 202 4.25 -0.12 -1.82
N ASP A 203 4.09 0.23 -3.10
CA ASP A 203 3.49 1.49 -3.50
C ASP A 203 2.02 1.61 -3.06
N LEU A 204 1.24 0.53 -3.18
CA LEU A 204 -0.18 0.53 -2.80
C LEU A 204 -0.35 0.61 -1.28
N ILE A 205 0.50 -0.04 -0.49
CA ILE A 205 0.48 0.06 0.98
C ILE A 205 0.81 1.49 1.41
N ASP A 206 1.84 2.11 0.84
CA ASP A 206 2.22 3.49 1.15
C ASP A 206 1.14 4.50 0.72
N HIS A 207 0.54 4.31 -0.46
CA HIS A 207 -0.61 5.07 -0.95
C HIS A 207 -1.77 5.03 0.04
N ILE A 208 -2.25 3.83 0.38
CA ILE A 208 -3.36 3.63 1.33
C ILE A 208 -3.01 4.23 2.70
N HIS A 209 -1.74 4.16 3.13
CA HIS A 209 -1.31 4.80 4.37
C HIS A 209 -1.54 6.33 4.32
N LEU A 210 -1.09 7.00 3.26
CA LEU A 210 -1.28 8.45 3.11
C LEU A 210 -2.75 8.84 3.12
N GLU A 211 -3.61 8.00 2.58
CA GLU A 211 -5.05 8.27 2.58
C GLU A 211 -5.68 8.03 3.94
N ASN A 212 -5.58 6.81 4.46
CA ASN A 212 -6.22 6.38 5.70
C ASN A 212 -5.71 7.13 6.93
N ASN A 213 -4.42 7.46 6.96
CA ASN A 213 -3.77 8.01 8.16
C ASN A 213 -3.41 9.48 8.04
N VAL A 214 -3.48 10.08 6.85
CA VAL A 214 -3.17 11.51 6.66
C VAL A 214 -4.31 12.26 6.00
N LEU A 215 -4.70 11.93 4.78
CA LEU A 215 -5.68 12.70 4.00
C LEU A 215 -7.08 12.63 4.61
N PHE A 216 -7.59 11.43 4.84
CA PHE A 216 -8.96 11.21 5.29
C PHE A 216 -9.22 11.70 6.73
N PRO A 217 -8.34 11.47 7.72
CA PRO A 217 -8.52 12.05 9.05
C PRO A 217 -8.62 13.58 8.98
N ARG A 218 -7.74 14.25 8.22
CA ARG A 218 -7.78 15.70 8.02
C ARG A 218 -9.04 16.17 7.31
N ALA A 219 -9.58 15.37 6.39
CA ALA A 219 -10.83 15.67 5.70
C ALA A 219 -12.05 15.57 6.63
N LEU A 220 -12.02 14.64 7.59
CA LEU A 220 -13.09 14.41 8.55
C LEU A 220 -13.06 15.35 9.76
N GLU A 221 -11.89 15.88 10.13
CA GLU A 221 -11.72 16.76 11.30
C GLU A 221 -12.38 18.14 11.16
N GLY A 222 -12.63 18.62 9.93
CA GLY A 222 -13.36 19.88 9.68
C GLY A 222 -12.56 21.15 9.93
#